data_AF-A0A1U7GBG5-F1
#
_entry.id   AF-A0A1U7GBG5-F1
#
_cell.length_a   1.000
_cell.length_b   1.000
_cell.length_c   1.000
_cell.angle_alpha   90.00
_cell.angle_beta   90.00
_cell.angle_gamma   90.00
#
_symmetry.space_group_name_H-M   'P 1'
#
loop_
_entity.id
_entity.type
_entity.pdbx_description
1 polymer ?
#
loop_
_entity_poly.entity_id
_entity_poly.type
_entity_poly.pdbx_seq_one_letter_code
_entity_poly.pdbx_strand_id
1 'polypeptide(L)'
;MKGIVLAAWGAVAALSVVFGRGSFGHCILLGMATFAAFGCWAVGGLLWLLAGRGPSRWKEAGRDFLIFGGLVLGMWASLPFGILLNLRDVAEARAFCEALIPAIERIKAQTGRYPATPPEVVPGAARPRLIGEGHFYGADADGYRFNFKDPAKLMGGLHYDSRSGRWHEWD
;
A
#
# COMPACT_ATOMS: atom_id res chain seq x y z
N MET A 1 -24.91 -20.80 5.86
CA MET A 1 -24.60 -19.78 4.83
C MET A 1 -23.90 -18.53 5.39
N LYS A 2 -24.41 -17.85 6.43
CA LYS A 2 -23.81 -16.61 6.98
C LYS A 2 -22.32 -16.71 7.34
N GLY A 3 -21.89 -17.81 7.96
CA GLY A 3 -20.48 -18.02 8.32
C GLY A 3 -19.53 -18.07 7.12
N ILE A 4 -19.95 -18.68 6.00
CA ILE A 4 -19.14 -18.77 4.77
C ILE A 4 -18.96 -17.37 4.16
N VAL A 5 -20.02 -16.56 4.14
CA VAL A 5 -19.96 -15.19 3.61
C VAL A 5 -19.01 -14.32 4.44
N LEU A 6 -19.08 -14.40 5.77
CA LEU A 6 -18.18 -13.65 6.64
C LEU A 6 -16.73 -14.11 6.51
N ALA A 7 -16.49 -15.41 6.39
CA ALA A 7 -15.15 -15.96 6.16
C ALA A 7 -14.57 -15.51 4.81
N ALA A 8 -15.37 -15.56 3.74
CA ALA A 8 -14.98 -15.08 2.42
C ALA A 8 -14.67 -13.57 2.44
N TRP A 9 -15.52 -12.78 3.09
CA TRP A 9 -15.28 -11.35 3.28
C TRP A 9 -13.96 -11.09 4.03
N GLY A 10 -13.73 -11.78 5.14
CA GLY A 10 -12.48 -11.67 5.90
C GLY A 10 -11.25 -12.03 5.07
N ALA A 11 -11.35 -13.07 4.25
CA ALA A 11 -10.28 -13.45 3.33
C ALA A 11 -10.01 -12.36 2.28
N VAL A 12 -11.05 -11.79 1.66
CA VAL A 12 -10.89 -10.69 0.70
C VAL A 12 -10.29 -9.46 1.37
N ALA A 13 -10.74 -9.10 2.57
CA ALA A 13 -10.16 -7.99 3.35
C ALA A 13 -8.68 -8.22 3.65
N ALA A 14 -8.30 -9.44 4.06
CA ALA A 14 -6.90 -9.80 4.31
C ALA A 14 -6.06 -9.72 3.02
N LEU A 15 -6.58 -10.19 1.89
CA LEU A 15 -5.90 -10.06 0.60
C LEU A 15 -5.73 -8.58 0.20
N SER A 16 -6.75 -7.74 0.43
CA SER A 16 -6.63 -6.29 0.22
C SER A 16 -5.55 -5.66 1.10
N VAL A 17 -5.40 -6.08 2.35
CA VAL A 17 -4.26 -5.65 3.21
C VAL A 17 -2.92 -6.06 2.58
N VAL A 18 -2.77 -7.33 2.18
CA VAL A 18 -1.49 -7.90 1.71
C VAL A 18 -1.06 -7.33 0.35
N PHE A 19 -2.00 -7.17 -0.58
CA PHE A 19 -1.70 -6.69 -1.92
C PHE A 19 -1.81 -5.17 -2.03
N GLY A 20 -2.82 -4.58 -1.39
CA GLY A 20 -3.05 -3.14 -1.39
C GLY A 20 -2.03 -2.39 -0.54
N ARG A 21 -1.70 -2.91 0.66
CA ARG A 21 -0.73 -2.33 1.62
C ARG A 21 -0.84 -0.82 1.77
N GLY A 22 -2.06 -0.31 1.86
CA GLY A 22 -2.28 1.14 2.04
C GLY A 22 -1.82 2.02 0.87
N SER A 23 -1.56 1.44 -0.31
CA SER A 23 -1.19 2.19 -1.50
C SER A 23 -2.31 3.12 -1.98
N PHE A 24 -1.95 4.10 -2.81
CA PHE A 24 -2.92 4.97 -3.47
C PHE A 24 -3.96 4.18 -4.28
N GLY A 25 -3.53 3.12 -4.96
CA GLY A 25 -4.42 2.19 -5.67
C GLY A 25 -5.39 1.46 -4.73
N HIS A 26 -4.94 1.12 -3.52
CA HIS A 26 -5.80 0.54 -2.49
C HIS A 26 -6.89 1.52 -2.05
N CYS A 27 -6.54 2.79 -1.82
CA CYS A 27 -7.50 3.85 -1.49
C CYS A 27 -8.52 4.07 -2.61
N ILE A 28 -8.09 4.11 -3.87
CA ILE A 28 -8.98 4.24 -5.03
C ILE A 28 -9.98 3.07 -5.09
N LEU A 29 -9.49 1.83 -4.91
CA LEU A 29 -10.34 0.64 -4.95
C LEU A 29 -11.41 0.69 -3.86
N LEU A 30 -11.05 1.09 -2.64
CA LEU A 30 -12.00 1.26 -1.54
C LEU A 30 -12.99 2.41 -1.79
N GLY A 31 -12.54 3.50 -2.43
CA GLY A 31 -13.41 4.58 -2.89
C GLY A 31 -14.48 4.08 -3.86
N MET A 32 -14.09 3.31 -4.89
CA MET A 32 -15.03 2.69 -5.83
C MET A 32 -15.99 1.71 -5.14
N ALA A 33 -15.47 0.89 -4.23
CA ALA A 33 -16.29 -0.04 -3.43
C ALA A 33 -17.35 0.71 -2.59
N THR A 34 -17.03 1.89 -2.09
CA THR A 34 -17.95 2.74 -1.32
C THR A 34 -19.14 3.19 -2.17
N PHE A 35 -18.91 3.61 -3.42
CA PHE A 35 -20.00 3.95 -4.33
C PHE A 35 -20.92 2.76 -4.60
N ALA A 36 -20.34 1.57 -4.80
CA ALA A 36 -21.12 0.34 -4.97
C ALA A 36 -21.94 -0.02 -3.72
N ALA A 37 -21.37 0.17 -2.52
CA ALA A 37 -22.06 -0.05 -1.25
C ALA A 37 -23.28 0.88 -1.10
N PHE A 38 -23.14 2.17 -1.41
CA PHE A 38 -24.26 3.11 -1.40
C PHE A 38 -25.36 2.73 -2.40
N GLY A 39 -24.98 2.29 -3.60
CA GLY A 39 -25.93 1.77 -4.58
C GLY A 39 -26.72 0.57 -4.04
N CYS A 40 -26.03 -0.38 -3.40
CA CYS A 40 -26.68 -1.53 -2.77
C CYS A 40 -27.63 -1.11 -1.64
N TRP A 41 -27.24 -0.13 -0.83
CA TRP A 41 -28.10 0.38 0.24
C TRP A 41 -29.32 1.12 -0.26
N ALA A 42 -29.18 1.94 -1.31
CA ALA A 42 -30.31 2.63 -1.93
C ALA A 42 -31.33 1.62 -2.49
N VAL A 43 -30.86 0.60 -3.23
CA VAL A 43 -31.72 -0.48 -3.76
C VAL A 43 -32.34 -1.28 -2.61
N GLY A 44 -31.55 -1.67 -1.61
CA GLY A 44 -32.01 -2.45 -0.48
C GLY A 44 -33.07 -1.73 0.36
N GLY A 45 -32.85 -0.44 0.62
CA GLY A 45 -33.80 0.43 1.31
C GLY A 45 -35.10 0.61 0.50
N LEU A 46 -35.00 0.83 -0.81
CA LEU A 46 -36.18 0.94 -1.68
C LEU A 46 -37.00 -0.35 -1.68
N LEU A 47 -36.36 -1.51 -1.86
CA LEU A 47 -37.03 -2.82 -1.81
C LEU A 47 -37.72 -3.05 -0.46
N TRP A 48 -37.08 -2.65 0.64
CA TRP A 48 -37.65 -2.77 1.98
C TRP A 48 -38.89 -1.88 2.17
N LEU A 49 -38.86 -0.64 1.68
CA LEU A 49 -40.01 0.27 1.72
C LEU A 49 -41.18 -0.26 0.89
N LEU A 50 -40.89 -0.77 -0.31
CA LEU A 50 -41.90 -1.32 -1.21
C LEU A 50 -42.47 -2.65 -0.69
N ALA A 51 -41.72 -3.41 0.12
CA ALA A 51 -42.19 -4.66 0.71
C ALA A 51 -43.38 -4.48 1.66
N GLY A 52 -43.61 -3.29 2.21
CA GLY A 52 -44.79 -3.01 3.04
C GLY A 52 -46.13 -3.17 2.30
N ARG A 53 -46.12 -3.15 0.96
CA ARG A 53 -47.29 -3.38 0.09
C ARG A 53 -47.10 -4.55 -0.88
N GLY A 54 -45.97 -5.25 -0.80
CA GLY A 54 -45.52 -6.21 -1.80
C GLY A 54 -45.32 -7.63 -1.26
N PRO A 55 -44.82 -8.55 -2.10
CA PRO A 55 -44.54 -9.91 -1.68
C PRO A 55 -43.36 -9.98 -0.69
N SER A 56 -43.38 -10.96 0.23
CA SER A 56 -42.34 -11.15 1.27
C SER A 56 -40.90 -11.22 0.72
N ARG A 57 -40.73 -11.75 -0.50
CA ARG A 57 -39.43 -11.85 -1.19
C ARG A 57 -38.71 -10.50 -1.37
N TRP A 58 -39.44 -9.38 -1.43
CA TRP A 58 -38.83 -8.05 -1.55
C TRP A 58 -38.11 -7.63 -0.27
N LYS A 59 -38.65 -8.03 0.89
CA LYS A 59 -38.01 -7.78 2.18
C LYS A 59 -36.71 -8.58 2.34
N GLU A 60 -36.71 -9.82 1.86
CA GLU A 60 -35.53 -10.68 1.87
C GLU A 60 -34.43 -10.13 0.94
N ALA A 61 -34.78 -9.81 -0.31
CA ALA A 61 -33.85 -9.18 -1.24
C ALA A 61 -33.30 -7.85 -0.69
N GLY A 62 -34.17 -7.00 -0.15
CA GLY A 62 -33.77 -5.74 0.47
C GLY A 62 -32.76 -5.92 1.60
N ARG A 63 -33.01 -6.90 2.48
CA ARG A 63 -32.06 -7.28 3.55
C ARG A 63 -30.71 -7.69 3.00
N ASP A 64 -30.70 -8.52 1.97
CA ASP A 64 -29.46 -9.09 1.41
C ASP A 64 -28.62 -8.00 0.74
N PHE A 65 -29.25 -7.05 0.02
CA PHE A 65 -28.58 -5.86 -0.50
C PHE A 65 -28.01 -4.96 0.62
N LEU A 66 -28.74 -4.78 1.72
CA LEU A 66 -28.26 -4.01 2.87
C LEU A 66 -27.04 -4.65 3.54
N ILE A 67 -27.09 -5.96 3.76
CA ILE A 67 -25.96 -6.74 4.31
C ILE A 67 -24.77 -6.67 3.36
N PHE A 68 -24.98 -6.88 2.06
CA PHE A 68 -23.91 -6.83 1.07
C PHE A 68 -23.24 -5.46 1.02
N GLY A 69 -24.01 -4.37 0.98
CA GLY A 69 -23.46 -3.01 1.06
C GLY A 69 -22.65 -2.78 2.35
N GLY A 70 -23.11 -3.32 3.49
CA GLY A 70 -22.39 -3.24 4.76
C GLY A 70 -21.07 -4.01 4.73
N LEU A 71 -21.03 -5.20 4.13
CA LEU A 71 -19.80 -5.97 3.94
C LEU A 71 -18.82 -5.23 3.02
N VAL A 72 -19.30 -4.70 1.90
CA VAL A 72 -18.45 -3.92 0.97
C VAL A 72 -17.87 -2.69 1.67
N LEU A 73 -18.68 -1.93 2.43
CA LEU A 73 -18.16 -0.79 3.20
C LEU A 73 -17.19 -1.23 4.31
N GLY A 74 -17.42 -2.40 4.91
CA GLY A 74 -16.53 -2.98 5.91
C GLY A 74 -15.09 -3.19 5.40
N MET A 75 -14.87 -3.25 4.08
CA MET A 75 -13.52 -3.37 3.50
C MET A 75 -12.58 -2.23 3.88
N TRP A 76 -13.11 -1.07 4.30
CA TRP A 76 -12.31 0.02 4.86
C TRP A 76 -11.50 -0.37 6.09
N ALA A 77 -11.92 -1.41 6.83
CA ALA A 77 -11.16 -1.96 7.94
C ALA A 77 -9.77 -2.47 7.53
N SER A 78 -9.54 -2.78 6.24
CA SER A 78 -8.22 -3.18 5.72
C SER A 78 -7.23 -2.02 5.59
N LEU A 79 -7.71 -0.78 5.46
CA LEU A 79 -6.86 0.38 5.19
C LEU A 79 -5.83 0.66 6.30
N PRO A 80 -6.19 0.74 7.61
CA PRO A 80 -5.19 1.04 8.66
C PRO A 80 -4.09 -0.02 8.73
N PHE A 81 -4.41 -1.30 8.56
CA PHE A 81 -3.41 -2.37 8.52
C PHE A 81 -2.51 -2.26 7.28
N GLY A 82 -3.09 -1.90 6.13
CA GLY A 82 -2.33 -1.63 4.92
C GLY A 82 -1.35 -0.47 5.10
N ILE A 83 -1.78 0.63 5.71
CA ILE A 83 -0.92 1.80 6.01
C ILE A 83 0.23 1.41 6.93
N LEU A 84 -0.04 0.64 7.99
CA LEU A 84 1.00 0.19 8.91
C LEU A 84 2.05 -0.68 8.21
N LEU A 85 1.61 -1.56 7.31
CA LEU A 85 2.51 -2.37 6.48
C LEU A 85 3.34 -1.50 5.53
N ASN A 86 2.77 -0.47 4.93
CA ASN A 86 3.52 0.48 4.07
C ASN A 86 4.59 1.22 4.86
N LEU A 87 4.23 1.75 6.05
CA LEU A 87 5.17 2.46 6.92
C LEU A 87 6.35 1.57 7.32
N ARG A 88 6.07 0.30 7.61
CA ARG A 88 7.11 -0.70 7.87
C ARG A 88 8.00 -0.91 6.64
N ASP A 89 7.42 -1.07 5.44
CA ASP A 89 8.20 -1.25 4.21
C ASP A 89 9.11 -0.05 3.92
N VAL A 90 8.61 1.16 4.13
CA VAL A 90 9.39 2.41 3.99
C VAL A 90 10.52 2.44 5.00
N ALA A 91 10.27 2.07 6.26
CA ALA A 91 11.31 2.02 7.29
C ALA A 91 12.39 0.98 6.95
N GLU A 92 12.00 -0.22 6.52
CA GLU A 92 12.94 -1.28 6.09
C GLU A 92 13.78 -0.84 4.88
N ALA A 93 13.16 -0.15 3.91
CA ALA A 93 13.86 0.40 2.75
C ALA A 93 14.87 1.49 3.13
N ARG A 94 14.51 2.42 4.02
CA ARG A 94 15.43 3.46 4.53
C ARG A 94 16.60 2.83 5.27
N ALA A 95 16.34 1.91 6.19
CA ALA A 95 17.37 1.25 6.98
C ALA A 95 18.35 0.47 6.09
N PHE A 96 17.86 -0.19 5.03
CA PHE A 96 18.70 -0.86 4.04
C PHE A 96 19.61 0.13 3.30
N CYS A 97 19.07 1.26 2.84
CA CYS A 97 19.86 2.31 2.19
C CYS A 97 20.91 2.92 3.13
N GLU A 98 20.55 3.18 4.39
CA GLU A 98 21.46 3.73 5.39
C GLU A 98 22.58 2.75 5.76
N ALA A 99 22.30 1.45 5.77
CA ALA A 99 23.31 0.41 5.98
C ALA A 99 24.38 0.36 4.87
N LEU A 100 24.09 0.88 3.66
CA LEU A 100 25.04 0.97 2.55
C LEU A 100 26.03 2.13 2.71
N ILE A 101 25.66 3.18 3.44
CA ILE A 101 26.43 4.43 3.55
C ILE A 101 27.89 4.17 3.96
N PRO A 102 28.19 3.41 5.03
CA PRO A 102 29.57 3.21 5.46
C PRO A 102 30.43 2.50 4.41
N ALA A 103 29.85 1.58 3.62
CA ALA A 103 30.58 0.88 2.56
C ALA A 103 30.85 1.80 1.37
N ILE A 104 29.88 2.63 0.98
CA ILE A 104 30.02 3.64 -0.08
C ILE A 104 31.12 4.65 0.27
N GLU A 105 31.09 5.19 1.49
CA GLU A 105 32.10 6.16 1.95
C GLU A 105 33.50 5.54 2.03
N ARG A 106 33.60 4.27 2.43
CA ARG A 106 34.88 3.54 2.41
C ARG A 106 35.44 3.41 0.99
N ILE A 107 34.61 3.07 0.02
CA ILE A 107 35.04 2.97 -1.39
C ILE A 107 35.45 4.34 -1.92
N LYS A 108 34.73 5.41 -1.56
CA LYS A 108 35.12 6.79 -1.91
C LYS A 108 36.48 7.14 -1.34
N ALA A 109 36.72 6.85 -0.06
CA ALA A 109 38.01 7.12 0.58
C ALA A 109 39.17 6.36 -0.07
N GLN A 110 38.94 5.14 -0.56
CA GLN A 110 39.96 4.31 -1.20
C GLN A 110 40.25 4.66 -2.65
N THR A 111 39.22 5.05 -3.41
CA THR A 111 39.30 5.22 -4.88
C THR A 111 39.21 6.67 -5.34
N GLY A 112 38.87 7.59 -4.43
CA GLY A 112 38.61 9.00 -4.72
C GLY A 112 37.27 9.27 -5.41
N ARG A 113 36.44 8.25 -5.67
CA ARG A 113 35.15 8.38 -6.37
C ARG A 113 34.07 7.52 -5.71
N TYR A 114 32.82 7.97 -5.78
CA TYR A 114 31.69 7.13 -5.40
C TYR A 114 31.54 5.95 -6.37
N PRO A 115 31.14 4.76 -5.89
CA PRO A 115 30.95 3.61 -6.76
C PRO A 115 29.77 3.86 -7.71
N ALA A 116 29.86 3.37 -8.95
CA ALA A 116 28.79 3.49 -9.95
C ALA A 116 27.56 2.63 -9.60
N THR A 117 27.77 1.54 -8.87
CA THR A 117 26.73 0.64 -8.36
C THR A 117 26.78 0.59 -6.83
N PRO A 118 25.65 0.37 -6.16
CA PRO A 118 25.65 0.25 -4.71
C PRO A 118 26.42 -1.03 -4.31
N PRO A 119 27.23 -0.99 -3.24
CA PRO A 119 27.88 -2.19 -2.72
C PRO A 119 26.81 -3.17 -2.22
N GLU A 120 27.13 -4.46 -2.16
CA GLU A 120 26.25 -5.43 -1.51
C GLU A 120 26.39 -5.30 0.01
N VAL A 121 25.26 -5.16 0.74
CA VAL A 121 25.27 -5.04 2.21
C VAL A 121 25.75 -6.36 2.83
N VAL A 122 25.18 -7.47 2.38
CA VAL A 122 25.50 -8.84 2.81
C VAL A 122 25.11 -9.79 1.68
N PRO A 123 26.01 -10.68 1.23
CA PRO A 123 25.65 -11.76 0.31
C PRO A 123 24.47 -12.57 0.86
N GLY A 124 23.35 -12.60 0.14
CA GLY A 124 22.15 -13.36 0.51
C GLY A 124 21.14 -12.63 1.41
N ALA A 125 21.37 -11.38 1.81
CA ALA A 125 20.32 -10.61 2.48
C ALA A 125 19.17 -10.31 1.50
N ALA A 126 17.94 -10.57 1.94
CA ALA A 126 16.76 -10.24 1.15
C ALA A 126 16.65 -8.73 0.97
N ARG A 127 16.55 -8.28 -0.28
CA ARG A 127 16.34 -6.88 -0.62
C ARG A 127 14.92 -6.46 -0.19
N PRO A 128 14.74 -5.31 0.50
CA PRO A 128 13.40 -4.84 0.86
C PRO A 128 12.54 -4.62 -0.38
N ARG A 129 11.23 -4.88 -0.26
CA ARG A 129 10.28 -4.84 -1.38
C ARG A 129 10.30 -3.51 -2.16
N LEU A 130 10.47 -2.37 -1.49
CA LEU A 130 10.45 -1.06 -2.14
C LEU A 130 11.76 -0.77 -2.90
N ILE A 131 12.83 -1.50 -2.61
CA ILE A 131 14.08 -1.42 -3.35
C ILE A 131 13.95 -2.37 -4.54
N GLY A 132 13.50 -1.84 -5.67
CA GLY A 132 13.38 -2.61 -6.91
C GLY A 132 14.73 -2.89 -7.59
N GLU A 133 14.68 -3.52 -8.76
CA GLU A 133 15.85 -3.69 -9.66
C GLU A 133 16.22 -2.39 -10.41
N GLY A 134 15.38 -1.36 -10.31
CA GLY A 134 15.61 -0.07 -10.96
C GLY A 134 16.72 0.76 -10.31
N HIS A 135 16.80 2.02 -10.75
CA HIS A 135 17.80 3.01 -10.32
C HIS A 135 17.61 3.50 -8.88
N PHE A 136 17.57 2.62 -7.88
CA PHE A 136 17.42 3.01 -6.48
C PHE A 136 18.66 3.73 -5.93
N TYR A 137 19.80 3.63 -6.62
CA TYR A 137 21.05 4.30 -6.29
C TYR A 137 21.58 5.05 -7.51
N GLY A 138 22.11 6.24 -7.29
CA GLY A 138 22.86 6.98 -8.30
C GLY A 138 23.93 7.84 -7.64
N ALA A 139 25.10 7.94 -8.27
CA ALA A 139 26.21 8.73 -7.78
C ALA A 139 26.72 9.71 -8.83
N ASP A 140 27.26 10.83 -8.36
CA ASP A 140 27.96 11.83 -9.15
C ASP A 140 29.32 12.18 -8.48
N ALA A 141 29.98 13.24 -8.95
CA ALA A 141 31.28 13.64 -8.43
C ALA A 141 31.23 14.14 -6.97
N ASP A 142 30.10 14.76 -6.58
CA ASP A 142 29.98 15.49 -5.32
C ASP A 142 29.15 14.71 -4.28
N GLY A 143 28.39 13.70 -4.68
CA GLY A 143 27.55 12.91 -3.79
C GLY A 143 26.92 11.67 -4.44
N TYR A 144 26.02 11.07 -3.68
CA TYR A 144 25.13 10.01 -4.15
C TYR A 144 23.73 10.20 -3.56
N ARG A 145 22.78 9.50 -4.17
CA ARG A 145 21.40 9.49 -3.75
C ARG A 145 20.85 8.08 -3.73
N PHE A 146 19.94 7.84 -2.79
CA PHE A 146 19.03 6.70 -2.85
C PHE A 146 17.65 7.18 -3.26
N ASN A 147 16.87 6.37 -3.97
CA ASN A 147 15.49 6.70 -4.29
C ASN A 147 14.63 5.44 -4.36
N PHE A 148 13.38 5.56 -3.91
CA PHE A 148 12.36 4.54 -4.13
C PHE A 148 10.97 5.17 -4.10
N LYS A 149 10.02 4.51 -4.77
CA LYS A 149 8.63 4.95 -4.83
C LYS A 149 7.91 4.64 -3.53
N ASP A 150 7.06 5.55 -3.07
CA ASP A 150 6.13 5.30 -1.96
C ASP A 150 4.78 4.86 -2.55
N PRO A 151 4.34 3.61 -2.33
CA PRO A 151 3.05 3.15 -2.85
C PRO A 151 1.86 3.98 -2.38
N ALA A 152 1.96 4.69 -1.25
CA ALA A 152 0.88 5.55 -0.73
C ALA A 152 0.68 6.83 -1.56
N LYS A 153 1.67 7.22 -2.38
CA LYS A 153 1.62 8.37 -3.27
C LYS A 153 1.31 7.93 -4.70
N LEU A 154 0.64 8.79 -5.47
CA LEU A 154 0.29 8.51 -6.88
C LEU A 154 1.52 8.48 -7.79
N MET A 155 2.38 9.49 -7.68
CA MET A 155 3.62 9.58 -8.45
C MET A 155 4.85 9.85 -7.60
N GLY A 156 4.70 9.98 -6.28
CA GLY A 156 5.78 10.37 -5.39
C GLY A 156 6.62 9.23 -4.82
N GLY A 157 7.62 9.63 -4.05
CA GLY A 157 8.47 8.72 -3.33
C GLY A 157 9.41 9.43 -2.38
N LEU A 158 10.48 8.73 -2.02
CA LEU A 158 11.52 9.25 -1.16
C LEU A 158 12.85 9.21 -1.89
N HIS A 159 13.69 10.20 -1.63
CA HIS A 159 15.08 10.14 -1.98
C HIS A 159 15.97 10.61 -0.84
N TYR A 160 17.08 9.92 -0.62
CA TYR A 160 18.14 10.34 0.27
C TYR A 160 19.17 11.10 -0.55
N ASP A 161 19.70 12.20 -0.03
CA ASP A 161 20.80 12.94 -0.62
C ASP A 161 21.98 12.99 0.34
N SER A 162 23.13 12.47 -0.09
CA SER A 162 24.35 12.40 0.74
C SER A 162 24.93 13.77 1.06
N ARG A 163 24.65 14.81 0.26
CA ARG A 163 25.19 16.16 0.48
C ARG A 163 24.50 16.82 1.66
N SER A 164 23.18 16.64 1.77
CA SER A 164 22.38 17.13 2.90
C SER A 164 22.30 16.15 4.07
N GLY A 165 22.59 14.87 3.85
CA GLY A 165 22.45 13.81 4.85
C GLY A 165 21.00 13.57 5.27
N ARG A 166 20.04 13.82 4.38
CA ARG A 166 18.60 13.82 4.69
C ARG A 166 17.79 13.08 3.64
N TRP A 167 16.67 12.53 4.10
CA TRP A 167 15.58 12.05 3.25
C TRP A 167 14.68 13.22 2.87
N HIS A 168 14.34 13.28 1.60
CA HIS A 168 13.40 14.23 1.01
C HIS A 168 12.27 13.48 0.33
N GLU A 169 11.08 14.02 0.45
CA GLU A 169 9.93 13.55 -0.30
C GLU A 169 9.85 14.27 -1.65
N TRP A 170 9.33 13.58 -2.65
CA TRP A 170 9.00 14.14 -3.95
C TRP A 170 7.64 13.59 -4.39
N ASP A 171 6.96 14.33 -5.26
CA ASP A 171 5.62 14.03 -5.77
C ASP A 171 5.63 13.77 -7.28
#